data_AF-A0A645J061-F1
#
_entry.id   AF-A0A645J061-F1
#
_cell.length_a   1.000
_cell.length_b   1.000
_cell.length_c   1.000
_cell.angle_alpha   90.00
_cell.angle_beta   90.00
_cell.angle_gamma   90.00
#
_symmetry.space_group_name_H-M   'P 1'
#
loop_
_entity.id
_entity.type
_entity.pdbx_description
1 polymer ?
#
loop_
_entity_poly.entity_id
_entity_poly.type
_entity_poly.pdbx_seq_one_letter_code
_entity_poly.pdbx_strand_id
1 'polypeptide(L)'
;MRDDKHASSVILQSFISETRINTEKLQKSLAGKDNETTREIVHKFLPLFQMMGNEEVIGLLRQLNDDHQWSGVKETTLLEKLRSSVEEVENFLTEMERAKNDTPNGNR
;
A
#
# COMPACT_ATOMS: atom_id res chain seq x y z
N MET A 1 1.15 -9.16 -25.20
CA MET A 1 0.57 -9.40 -23.86
C MET A 1 1.56 -9.93 -22.82
N ARG A 2 2.83 -10.29 -23.15
CA ARG A 2 3.83 -10.67 -22.13
C ARG A 2 4.41 -9.46 -21.37
N ASP A 3 4.39 -8.27 -21.98
CA ASP A 3 4.90 -7.02 -21.38
C ASP A 3 4.00 -6.51 -20.25
N ASP A 4 2.67 -6.63 -20.42
CA ASP A 4 1.68 -6.09 -19.48
C ASP A 4 1.83 -6.71 -18.08
N LYS A 5 2.12 -8.01 -18.01
CA LYS A 5 2.32 -8.72 -16.74
C LYS A 5 3.62 -8.29 -16.05
N HIS A 6 4.67 -8.03 -16.81
CA HIS A 6 5.96 -7.59 -16.26
C HIS A 6 5.89 -6.14 -15.78
N ALA A 7 5.27 -5.25 -16.57
CA ALA A 7 5.01 -3.88 -16.17
C ALA A 7 4.16 -3.81 -14.90
N SER A 8 3.12 -4.64 -14.81
CA SER A 8 2.28 -4.73 -13.60
C SER A 8 3.09 -5.17 -12.37
N SER A 9 3.97 -6.17 -12.49
CA SER A 9 4.82 -6.61 -11.37
C SER A 9 5.77 -5.52 -10.89
N VAL A 10 6.39 -4.76 -11.81
CA VAL A 10 7.28 -3.65 -11.45
C VAL A 10 6.51 -2.55 -10.71
N ILE A 11 5.32 -2.20 -11.19
CA ILE A 11 4.45 -1.20 -10.55
C ILE A 11 4.05 -1.64 -9.14
N LEU A 12 3.66 -2.91 -8.98
CA LEU A 12 3.27 -3.47 -7.67
C LEU A 12 4.46 -3.55 -6.70
N GLN A 13 5.67 -3.85 -7.19
CA GLN A 13 6.88 -3.79 -6.36
C GLN A 13 7.19 -2.37 -5.89
N SER A 14 7.06 -1.37 -6.77
CA SER A 14 7.17 0.04 -6.39
C SER A 14 6.11 0.42 -5.36
N PHE A 15 4.85 0.00 -5.55
CA PHE A 15 3.78 0.19 -4.58
C PHE A 15 4.16 -0.37 -3.20
N ILE A 16 4.67 -1.60 -3.13
CA ILE A 16 5.09 -2.23 -1.86
C ILE A 16 6.19 -1.42 -1.19
N SER A 17 7.28 -1.12 -1.91
CA SER A 17 8.41 -0.37 -1.36
C SER A 17 8.00 1.02 -0.88
N GLU A 18 7.29 1.78 -1.71
CA GLU A 18 6.85 3.14 -1.38
C GLU A 18 5.85 3.12 -0.22
N THR A 19 4.89 2.20 -0.22
CA THR A 19 3.89 2.10 0.85
C THR A 19 4.52 1.73 2.18
N ARG A 20 5.49 0.81 2.19
CA ARG A 20 6.22 0.44 3.42
C ARG A 20 6.99 1.62 3.99
N ILE A 21 7.79 2.31 3.16
CA ILE A 21 8.57 3.48 3.56
C ILE A 21 7.65 4.60 4.06
N ASN A 22 6.58 4.88 3.34
CA ASN A 22 5.63 5.95 3.70
C ASN A 22 4.83 5.59 4.95
N THR A 23 4.49 4.31 5.18
CA THR A 23 3.82 3.85 6.41
C THR A 23 4.74 4.01 7.62
N GLU A 24 6.02 3.67 7.50
CA GLU A 24 7.01 3.89 8.57
C GLU A 24 7.22 5.37 8.86
N LYS A 25 7.28 6.21 7.82
CA LYS A 25 7.34 7.67 7.98
C LYS A 25 6.07 8.20 8.64
N LEU A 26 4.89 7.75 8.22
CA LEU A 26 3.61 8.17 8.78
C LEU A 26 3.55 7.86 10.27
N GLN A 27 3.95 6.66 10.67
CA GLN A 27 4.02 6.28 12.09
C GLN A 27 4.92 7.23 12.90
N LYS A 28 6.08 7.62 12.36
CA LYS A 28 7.00 8.55 13.02
C LYS A 28 6.44 9.97 13.08
N SER A 29 5.80 10.43 12.00
CA SER A 29 5.19 11.76 11.92
C SER A 29 4.01 11.88 12.89
N LEU A 30 3.16 10.87 12.95
CA LEU A 30 2.08 10.77 13.92
C LEU A 30 2.60 10.83 15.37
N ALA A 31 3.63 10.03 15.70
CA ALA A 31 4.25 10.06 17.02
C ALA A 31 4.94 11.40 17.35
N GLY A 32 5.52 12.06 16.34
CA GLY A 32 6.17 13.37 16.45
C GLY A 32 5.22 14.57 16.34
N LYS A 33 3.92 14.35 16.10
CA LYS A 33 2.93 15.40 15.78
C LYS A 33 3.35 16.27 14.58
N ASP A 34 4.05 15.67 13.62
CA ASP A 34 4.51 16.30 12.40
C ASP A 34 3.37 16.32 11.36
N ASN A 35 2.56 17.36 11.41
CA ASN A 35 1.37 17.50 10.57
C ASN A 35 1.72 17.70 9.08
N GLU A 36 2.86 18.33 8.78
CA GLU A 36 3.31 18.58 7.41
C GLU A 36 3.64 17.26 6.70
N THR A 37 4.52 16.45 7.30
CA THR A 37 4.89 15.14 6.75
C THR A 37 3.69 14.20 6.70
N THR A 38 2.83 14.23 7.74
CA THR A 38 1.59 13.43 7.76
C THR A 38 0.72 13.76 6.56
N ARG A 39 0.48 15.05 6.32
CA ARG A 39 -0.31 15.52 5.19
C ARG A 39 0.34 15.11 3.86
N GLU A 40 1.64 15.33 3.68
CA GLU A 40 2.35 14.90 2.47
C GLU A 40 2.17 13.41 2.17
N ILE A 41 2.24 12.56 3.19
CA ILE A 41 2.03 11.11 3.02
C ILE A 41 0.58 10.79 2.68
N VAL A 42 -0.39 11.45 3.33
CA VAL A 42 -1.81 11.26 3.03
C VAL A 42 -2.17 11.67 1.60
N HIS A 43 -1.62 12.78 1.10
CA HIS A 43 -1.82 13.23 -0.29
C HIS A 43 -1.20 12.26 -1.32
N LYS A 44 -0.20 11.46 -0.94
CA LYS A 44 0.36 10.38 -1.78
C LYS A 44 -0.46 9.11 -1.70
N PHE A 45 -0.93 8.76 -0.50
CA PHE A 45 -1.70 7.54 -0.29
C PHE A 45 -3.13 7.62 -0.83
N LEU A 46 -3.81 8.76 -0.72
CA LEU A 46 -5.17 8.90 -1.25
C LEU A 46 -5.30 8.46 -2.72
N PRO A 47 -4.55 9.03 -3.68
CA PRO A 47 -4.67 8.62 -5.08
C PRO A 47 -4.26 7.16 -5.30
N LEU A 48 -3.23 6.69 -4.59
CA LEU A 48 -2.72 5.32 -4.69
C LEU A 48 -3.76 4.28 -4.22
N PHE A 49 -4.40 4.50 -3.07
CA PHE A 49 -5.45 3.63 -2.57
C PHE A 49 -6.77 3.78 -3.34
N GLN A 50 -7.05 4.96 -3.91
CA GLN A 50 -8.17 5.15 -4.84
C GLN A 50 -8.01 4.31 -6.11
N MET A 51 -6.79 4.23 -6.67
CA MET A 51 -6.51 3.35 -7.81
C MET A 51 -6.68 1.87 -7.47
N MET A 52 -6.36 1.49 -6.23
CA MET A 52 -6.51 0.11 -5.74
C MET A 52 -7.93 -0.24 -5.32
N GLY A 53 -8.82 0.75 -5.16
CA GLY A 53 -10.22 0.54 -4.75
C GLY A 53 -10.42 0.21 -3.27
N ASN A 54 -9.46 0.51 -2.39
CA ASN A 54 -9.59 0.22 -0.96
C ASN A 54 -10.33 1.35 -0.22
N GLU A 55 -11.67 1.31 -0.26
CA GLU A 55 -12.55 2.34 0.31
C GLU A 55 -12.33 2.58 1.81
N GLU A 56 -11.96 1.54 2.55
CA GLU A 56 -11.76 1.61 3.98
C GLU A 56 -10.51 2.42 4.35
N VAL A 57 -9.38 2.14 3.69
CA VAL A 57 -8.15 2.92 3.84
C VAL A 57 -8.35 4.35 3.34
N ILE A 58 -9.07 4.55 2.23
CA ILE A 58 -9.41 5.89 1.72
C ILE A 58 -10.21 6.69 2.76
N GLY A 59 -11.21 6.08 3.39
CA GLY A 59 -12.03 6.71 4.42
C GLY A 59 -11.21 7.13 5.65
N LEU A 60 -10.24 6.31 6.04
CA LEU A 60 -9.29 6.63 7.11
C LEU A 60 -8.36 7.77 6.70
N LEU A 61 -7.73 7.71 5.51
CA LEU A 61 -6.83 8.75 5.03
C LEU A 61 -7.51 10.12 4.91
N ARG A 62 -8.78 10.16 4.44
CA ARG A 62 -9.56 11.41 4.41
C ARG A 62 -9.78 11.98 5.81
N GLN A 63 -10.20 11.13 6.74
CA GLN A 63 -10.35 11.53 8.14
C GLN A 63 -9.05 12.05 8.75
N LEU A 64 -7.89 11.50 8.38
CA LEU A 64 -6.59 11.99 8.85
C LEU A 64 -6.21 13.34 8.23
N ASN A 65 -6.60 13.57 6.97
CA ASN A 65 -6.42 14.86 6.29
C ASN A 65 -7.34 15.96 6.82
N ASP A 66 -8.55 15.62 7.26
CA ASP A 66 -9.47 16.58 7.89
C ASP A 66 -9.11 16.81 9.37
N ASP A 67 -8.84 15.72 10.10
CA ASP A 67 -8.54 15.73 11.53
C ASP A 67 -7.13 15.19 11.77
N HIS A 68 -6.17 16.11 11.90
CA HIS A 68 -4.76 15.79 12.11
C HIS A 68 -4.45 15.41 13.58
N GLN A 69 -5.47 15.23 14.42
CA GLN A 69 -5.38 14.97 15.86
C GLN A 69 -5.73 13.51 16.19
N TRP A 70 -5.36 12.59 15.32
CA TRP A 70 -5.55 11.18 15.61
C TRP A 70 -4.71 10.77 16.82
N SER A 71 -5.33 10.01 17.72
CA SER A 71 -4.64 9.41 18.85
C SER A 71 -5.17 8.00 19.12
N GLY A 72 -4.25 7.10 19.43
CA GLY A 72 -4.56 5.75 19.91
C GLY A 72 -5.07 4.83 18.79
N VAL A 73 -6.28 4.30 18.94
CA VAL A 73 -6.79 3.19 18.11
C VAL A 73 -6.83 3.53 16.62
N LYS A 74 -7.25 4.75 16.24
CA LYS A 74 -7.37 5.14 14.83
C LYS A 74 -6.04 5.12 14.08
N GLU A 75 -4.97 5.60 14.72
CA GLU A 75 -3.62 5.59 14.14
C GLU A 75 -3.15 4.15 13.93
N THR A 76 -3.28 3.31 14.97
CA THR A 76 -2.91 1.91 14.89
C THR A 76 -3.69 1.18 13.80
N THR A 77 -5.01 1.37 13.74
CA THR A 77 -5.87 0.76 12.72
C THR A 77 -5.47 1.15 11.30
N LEU A 78 -5.17 2.43 11.02
CA LEU A 78 -4.70 2.84 9.70
C LEU A 78 -3.36 2.19 9.37
N LEU A 79 -2.38 2.23 10.29
CA LEU A 79 -1.07 1.64 10.07
C LEU A 79 -1.15 0.12 9.83
N GLU A 80 -2.01 -0.58 10.56
CA GLU A 80 -2.27 -2.00 10.35
C GLU A 80 -2.87 -2.26 8.95
N LYS A 81 -3.88 -1.49 8.53
CA LYS A 81 -4.49 -1.67 7.20
C LYS A 81 -3.53 -1.35 6.06
N LEU A 82 -2.67 -0.34 6.22
CA LEU A 82 -1.61 -0.04 5.26
C LEU A 82 -0.63 -1.22 5.13
N ARG A 83 -0.24 -1.84 6.25
CA ARG A 83 0.63 -3.03 6.26
C ARG A 83 -0.06 -4.24 5.63
N SER A 84 -1.31 -4.52 5.99
CA SER A 84 -2.07 -5.61 5.39
C SER A 84 -2.22 -5.44 3.88
N SER A 85 -2.44 -4.20 3.40
CA SER A 85 -2.51 -3.93 1.96
C SER A 85 -1.19 -4.26 1.24
N VAL A 86 -0.05 -4.04 1.88
CA VAL A 86 1.26 -4.44 1.34
C VAL A 86 1.39 -5.96 1.32
N GLU A 87 1.03 -6.64 2.40
CA GLU A 87 1.06 -8.10 2.50
C GLU A 87 0.16 -8.78 1.45
N GLU A 88 -1.03 -8.23 1.19
CA GLU A 88 -1.94 -8.72 0.15
C GLU A 88 -1.32 -8.62 -1.25
N VAL A 89 -0.67 -7.50 -1.57
CA VAL A 89 0.01 -7.30 -2.85
C VAL A 89 1.25 -8.20 -2.96
N GLU A 90 2.02 -8.38 -1.90
CA GLU A 90 3.16 -9.30 -1.85
C GLU A 90 2.72 -10.75 -2.09
N ASN A 91 1.63 -11.17 -1.46
CA ASN A 91 1.07 -12.50 -1.67
C ASN A 91 0.58 -12.66 -3.12
N PHE A 92 -0.12 -11.67 -3.67
CA PHE A 92 -0.58 -11.68 -5.05
C PHE A 92 0.59 -11.78 -6.06
N LEU A 93 1.69 -11.06 -5.84
CA LEU A 93 2.90 -11.18 -6.66
C LEU A 93 3.51 -12.58 -6.58
N THR A 94 3.61 -13.13 -5.37
CA THR A 94 4.13 -14.48 -5.14
C THR A 94 3.30 -15.55 -5.87
N GLU A 95 1.97 -15.44 -5.81
CA GLU A 95 1.06 -16.32 -6.54
C GLU A 95 1.20 -16.16 -8.07
N MET A 96 1.38 -14.93 -8.54
CA MET A 96 1.57 -14.63 -9.96
C MET A 96 2.86 -15.25 -10.53
N GLU A 97 3.94 -15.28 -9.74
CA GLU A 97 5.21 -15.93 -10.08
C GLU A 97 5.10 -17.45 -10.07
N ARG A 98 4.43 -18.04 -9.07
CA ARG A 98 4.19 -19.49 -9.00
C ARG A 98 3.36 -20.00 -10.18
N ALA A 99 2.28 -19.29 -10.54
CA ALA A 99 1.45 -19.64 -11.68
C ALA A 99 2.20 -19.56 -13.04
N LYS A 100 3.32 -18.83 -13.10
CA LYS A 100 4.22 -18.79 -14.27
C LYS A 100 5.14 -20.02 -14.35
N ASN A 101 5.55 -20.56 -13.20
CA ASN A 101 6.49 -21.68 -13.10
C ASN A 101 5.81 -23.06 -13.17
N ASP A 102 4.48 -23.13 -13.00
CA ASP A 102 3.71 -24.38 -13.05
C ASP A 102 3.20 -24.75 -14.46
N THR A 103 3.57 -24.01 -15.51
CA THR A 103 3.27 -24.48 -16.88
C THR A 103 4.07 -25.77 -17.12
N PRO A 104 3.43 -26.95 -17.30
CA PRO A 104 4.17 -28.14 -17.65
C PRO A 104 4.79 -27.88 -19.02
N ASN A 105 6.11 -27.88 -19.07
CA ASN A 105 6.86 -28.00 -20.31
C ASN A 105 6.40 -29.29 -20.99
N GLY A 106 5.42 -29.15 -21.87
CA GLY A 106 4.87 -30.23 -22.65
C GLY A 106 5.99 -30.76 -23.54
N ASN A 107 6.54 -31.91 -23.14
CA ASN A 107 7.32 -32.77 -24.00
C ASN A 107 6.59 -32.93 -25.35
N ARG A 108 7.26 -32.53 -26.42
CA ARG A 108 7.02 -33.08 -27.76
C ARG A 108 8.33 -33.20 -28.50
#